data_AF-A0A937LGC6-F1
#
_entry.id   AF-A0A937LGC6-F1
#
_cell.length_a   1.000
_cell.length_b   1.000
_cell.length_c   1.000
_cell.angle_alpha   90.00
_cell.angle_beta   90.00
_cell.angle_gamma   90.00
#
_symmetry.space_group_name_H-M   'P 1'
#
loop_
_entity.id
_entity.type
_entity.pdbx_description
1 polymer ?
#
loop_
_entity_poly.entity_id
_entity_poly.type
_entity_poly.pdbx_seq_one_letter_code
_entity_poly.pdbx_strand_id
1 'polypeptide(L)'
;MSALEIYAGPLARERIKQQGFRPELFSLLLGASGGPKWFVLYGLDRYLFGDFFASRQEPLMTMGSSAGAWRLSCLGTAEPLRAIDELARRYSGETYSEQPSIEEITGKMRNMLADVLGPSGAAEIAGNTVFRTHIIADRCKGIANSRHASLQKLALGSSAMANILSRRTLSWFFQRTIFTNMGDMTPFLALNDLDTAIAPLVESNVIDAMIASGSIPFILEGVRDIEGASKGLYWDGGITDYHFDMPFTELDGLVLYPH
;
A
#
# COMPACT_ATOMS: atom_id res chain seq x y z
N MET A 1 31.18 4.51 -5.97
CA MET A 1 29.91 5.03 -5.42
C MET A 1 29.35 3.96 -4.51
N SER A 2 28.75 4.33 -3.36
CA SER A 2 28.03 3.36 -2.53
C SER A 2 26.78 2.89 -3.27
N ALA A 3 26.41 1.61 -3.13
CA ALA A 3 25.17 1.08 -3.70
C ALA A 3 23.91 1.57 -2.96
N LEU A 4 24.07 2.03 -1.72
CA LEU A 4 23.01 2.55 -0.86
C LEU A 4 23.47 3.82 -0.14
N GLU A 5 22.56 4.77 0.03
CA GLU A 5 22.73 5.94 0.89
C GLU A 5 21.65 5.90 1.98
N ILE A 6 22.07 6.04 3.24
CA ILE A 6 21.15 6.00 4.39
C ILE A 6 20.98 7.41 4.93
N TYR A 7 19.75 7.92 4.80
CA TYR A 7 19.33 9.19 5.39
C TYR A 7 18.59 8.89 6.69
N ALA A 8 19.02 9.52 7.79
CA ALA A 8 18.44 9.31 9.11
C ALA A 8 18.36 10.63 9.88
N GLY A 9 17.20 10.89 10.48
CA GLY A 9 17.04 12.00 11.42
C GLY A 9 17.96 11.83 12.65
N PRO A 10 18.21 12.90 13.43
CA PRO A 10 19.18 12.87 14.53
C PRO A 10 19.00 11.71 15.51
N LEU A 11 17.75 11.45 15.94
CA LEU A 11 17.42 10.37 16.86
C LEU A 11 17.66 8.98 16.26
N ALA A 12 17.23 8.75 15.01
CA ALA A 12 17.44 7.48 14.32
C ALA A 12 18.92 7.22 14.10
N ARG A 13 19.68 8.24 13.70
CA ARG A 13 21.13 8.18 13.49
C ARG A 13 21.86 7.82 14.78
N GLU A 14 21.49 8.43 15.90
CA GLU A 14 22.08 8.13 17.21
C GLU A 14 21.81 6.68 17.62
N ARG A 15 20.55 6.22 17.54
CA ARG A 15 20.17 4.84 17.88
C ARG A 15 20.91 3.81 17.01
N ILE A 16 20.95 4.02 15.68
CA ILE A 16 21.66 3.13 14.75
C ILE A 16 23.16 3.09 15.05
N LYS A 17 23.78 4.23 15.38
CA LYS A 17 25.21 4.25 15.76
C LYS A 17 25.50 3.49 17.05
N GLN A 18 24.60 3.55 18.03
CA GLN A 18 24.77 2.88 19.32
C GLN A 18 24.47 1.37 19.26
N GLN A 19 23.42 0.98 18.54
CA GLN A 19 22.87 -0.39 18.59
C GLN A 19 23.16 -1.20 17.32
N GLY A 20 23.73 -0.57 16.28
CA GLY A 20 23.90 -1.15 14.95
C GLY A 20 22.64 -1.06 14.09
N PHE A 21 22.76 -1.36 12.80
CA PHE A 21 21.60 -1.43 11.89
C PHE A 21 20.95 -2.81 12.00
N ARG A 22 20.01 -2.96 12.95
CA ARG A 22 19.38 -4.23 13.27
C ARG A 22 17.86 -4.20 13.04
N PRO A 23 17.22 -5.32 12.66
CA PRO A 23 15.80 -5.34 12.34
C PRO A 23 14.92 -4.94 13.53
N GLU A 24 15.31 -5.26 14.76
CA GLU A 24 14.55 -4.97 15.99
C GLU A 24 14.41 -3.47 16.27
N LEU A 25 15.23 -2.62 15.65
CA LEU A 25 15.08 -1.17 15.75
C LEU A 25 13.83 -0.66 15.03
N PHE A 26 13.32 -1.39 14.05
CA PHE A 26 12.25 -0.92 13.18
C PHE A 26 10.90 -1.49 13.61
N SER A 27 9.89 -0.62 13.66
CA SER A 27 8.51 -0.97 13.98
C SER A 27 7.54 -0.71 12.81
N LEU A 28 7.97 0.03 11.81
CA LEU A 28 7.22 0.29 10.58
C LEU A 28 8.13 0.19 9.35
N LEU A 29 7.68 -0.56 8.35
CA LEU A 29 8.24 -0.59 7.01
C LEU A 29 7.27 0.11 6.04
N LEU A 30 7.72 1.19 5.41
CA LEU A 30 6.95 1.90 4.39
C LEU A 30 7.32 1.42 2.99
N GLY A 31 6.31 1.28 2.13
CA GLY A 31 6.46 0.81 0.76
C GLY A 31 6.37 1.97 -0.21
N ALA A 32 7.49 2.38 -0.82
CA ALA A 32 7.47 3.46 -1.80
C ALA A 32 6.56 3.12 -2.98
N SER A 33 5.64 4.04 -3.27
CA SER A 33 4.67 3.93 -4.34
C SER A 33 5.32 4.18 -5.71
N GLY A 34 4.55 3.93 -6.76
CA GLY A 34 4.95 4.13 -8.15
C GLY A 34 4.97 2.84 -8.94
N GLY A 35 4.62 2.93 -10.22
CA GLY A 35 4.48 1.78 -11.13
C GLY A 35 5.82 1.07 -11.40
N PRO A 36 6.28 0.90 -12.65
CA PRO A 36 7.47 0.09 -12.94
C PRO A 36 8.78 0.59 -12.28
N LYS A 37 8.78 1.77 -11.66
CA LYS A 37 9.93 2.29 -10.92
C LYS A 37 10.31 1.42 -9.72
N TRP A 38 9.36 0.68 -9.12
CA TRP A 38 9.64 -0.12 -7.94
C TRP A 38 10.66 -1.25 -8.19
N PHE A 39 10.92 -1.64 -9.45
CA PHE A 39 11.95 -2.63 -9.80
C PHE A 39 13.35 -2.24 -9.31
N VAL A 40 13.64 -0.95 -9.10
CA VAL A 40 14.92 -0.52 -8.50
C VAL A 40 15.05 -0.99 -7.04
N LEU A 41 13.92 -1.20 -6.36
CA LEU A 41 13.82 -1.65 -4.98
C LEU A 41 13.65 -3.17 -4.87
N TYR A 42 13.36 -3.89 -5.96
CA TYR A 42 13.13 -5.34 -5.94
C TYR A 42 14.26 -6.13 -5.28
N GLY A 43 15.53 -5.83 -5.62
CA GLY A 43 16.67 -6.48 -4.98
C GLY A 43 16.77 -6.19 -3.47
N LEU A 44 16.38 -4.98 -3.07
CA LEU A 44 16.33 -4.59 -1.66
C LEU A 44 15.15 -5.25 -0.94
N ASP A 45 13.98 -5.39 -1.57
CA ASP A 45 12.85 -6.13 -1.01
C ASP A 45 13.21 -7.59 -0.77
N ARG A 46 13.88 -8.24 -1.71
CA ARG A 46 14.37 -9.62 -1.51
C ARG A 46 15.28 -9.73 -0.29
N TYR A 47 16.23 -8.82 -0.14
CA TYR A 47 17.09 -8.79 1.05
C TYR A 47 16.29 -8.53 2.33
N LEU A 48 15.38 -7.56 2.32
CA LEU A 48 14.57 -7.22 3.49
C LEU A 48 13.67 -8.39 3.90
N PHE A 49 13.06 -9.07 2.95
CA PHE A 49 12.07 -10.12 3.19
C PHE A 49 12.73 -11.47 3.50
N GLY A 50 13.81 -11.79 2.79
CA GLY A 50 14.49 -13.09 2.88
C GLY A 50 15.63 -13.17 3.89
N ASP A 51 16.23 -12.03 4.26
CA ASP A 51 17.37 -12.00 5.17
C ASP A 51 17.13 -11.09 6.37
N PHE A 52 16.90 -9.79 6.16
CA PHE A 52 16.90 -8.80 7.25
C PHE A 52 15.76 -9.00 8.25
N PHE A 53 14.54 -9.27 7.77
CA PHE A 53 13.36 -9.53 8.60
C PHE A 53 12.96 -11.01 8.67
N ALA A 54 13.70 -11.93 8.05
CA ALA A 54 13.27 -13.33 7.92
C ALA A 54 13.09 -14.06 9.26
N SER A 55 13.86 -13.70 10.28
CA SER A 55 13.75 -14.28 11.62
C SER A 55 12.89 -13.45 12.59
N ARG A 56 12.19 -12.43 12.11
CA ARG A 56 11.37 -11.54 12.94
C ARG A 56 10.27 -12.32 13.65
N GLN A 57 10.14 -12.12 14.96
CA GLN A 57 9.05 -12.69 15.78
C GLN A 57 8.13 -11.61 16.36
N GLU A 58 8.67 -10.43 16.65
CA GLU A 58 7.91 -9.28 17.13
C GLU A 58 7.13 -8.60 15.99
N PRO A 59 5.95 -8.02 16.26
CA PRO A 59 5.20 -7.30 15.24
C PRO A 59 6.03 -6.25 14.49
N LEU A 60 5.90 -6.22 13.18
CA LEU A 60 6.39 -5.19 12.27
C LEU A 60 5.18 -4.71 11.45
N MET A 61 4.82 -3.45 11.60
CA MET A 61 3.78 -2.86 10.73
C MET A 61 4.36 -2.62 9.35
N THR A 62 3.56 -2.83 8.32
CA THR A 62 3.91 -2.52 6.94
C THR A 62 2.84 -1.63 6.35
N MET A 63 3.20 -0.53 5.71
CA MET A 63 2.22 0.39 5.12
C MET A 63 2.61 0.77 3.71
N GLY A 64 1.67 0.60 2.79
CA GLY A 64 1.85 0.92 1.39
C GLY A 64 0.57 1.43 0.73
N SER A 65 0.77 2.18 -0.35
CA SER A 65 -0.24 2.49 -1.35
C SER A 65 0.28 2.04 -2.72
N SER A 66 -0.60 1.92 -3.72
CA SER A 66 -0.21 1.51 -5.08
C SER A 66 0.67 0.25 -5.09
N ALA A 67 1.69 0.20 -5.94
CA ALA A 67 2.65 -0.91 -5.99
C ALA A 67 3.42 -1.13 -4.67
N GLY A 68 3.58 -0.09 -3.84
CA GLY A 68 4.17 -0.22 -2.51
C GLY A 68 3.35 -1.13 -1.61
N ALA A 69 2.02 -1.04 -1.68
CA ALA A 69 1.12 -1.96 -0.99
C ALA A 69 1.26 -3.39 -1.51
N TRP A 70 1.39 -3.59 -2.82
CA TRP A 70 1.51 -4.92 -3.42
C TRP A 70 2.79 -5.62 -2.97
N ARG A 71 3.92 -4.90 -3.00
CA ARG A 71 5.21 -5.40 -2.55
C ARG A 71 5.19 -5.78 -1.07
N LEU A 72 4.69 -4.90 -0.21
CA LEU A 72 4.64 -5.16 1.24
C LEU A 72 3.60 -6.21 1.63
N SER A 73 2.56 -6.43 0.81
CA SER A 73 1.64 -7.55 1.00
C SER A 73 2.34 -8.90 0.77
N CYS A 74 3.30 -8.97 -0.16
CA CYS A 74 4.10 -10.19 -0.37
C CYS A 74 4.85 -10.61 0.90
N LEU A 75 5.36 -9.64 1.69
CA LEU A 75 6.03 -9.90 2.98
C LEU A 75 5.09 -10.57 4.00
N GLY A 76 3.78 -10.37 3.89
CA GLY A 76 2.79 -11.01 4.77
C GLY A 76 2.50 -12.48 4.44
N THR A 77 3.00 -13.00 3.32
CA THR A 77 2.83 -14.42 2.94
C THR A 77 3.82 -15.34 3.65
N ALA A 78 3.56 -16.65 3.65
CA ALA A 78 4.45 -17.65 4.24
C ALA A 78 5.78 -17.80 3.48
N GLU A 79 5.76 -17.55 2.15
CA GLU A 79 6.94 -17.59 1.28
C GLU A 79 7.15 -16.22 0.60
N PRO A 80 7.63 -15.20 1.34
CA PRO A 80 7.64 -13.82 0.86
C PRO A 80 8.58 -13.61 -0.33
N LEU A 81 9.69 -14.38 -0.42
CA LEU A 81 10.58 -14.38 -1.58
C LEU A 81 9.91 -14.93 -2.83
N ARG A 82 9.12 -16.00 -2.71
CA ARG A 82 8.35 -16.54 -3.84
C ARG A 82 7.34 -15.52 -4.32
N ALA A 83 6.60 -14.90 -3.40
CA ALA A 83 5.58 -13.90 -3.73
C ALA A 83 6.19 -12.67 -4.42
N ILE A 84 7.26 -12.08 -3.91
CA ILE A 84 7.89 -10.89 -4.52
C ILE A 84 8.55 -11.20 -5.87
N ASP A 85 9.20 -12.37 -6.00
CA ASP A 85 9.79 -12.82 -7.26
C ASP A 85 8.70 -13.05 -8.33
N GLU A 86 7.56 -13.63 -7.93
CA GLU A 86 6.43 -13.84 -8.83
C GLU A 86 5.77 -12.51 -9.23
N LEU A 87 5.65 -11.56 -8.29
CA LEU A 87 5.16 -10.22 -8.59
C LEU A 87 6.07 -9.53 -9.61
N ALA A 88 7.39 -9.55 -9.39
CA ALA A 88 8.37 -8.98 -10.31
C ALA A 88 8.28 -9.61 -11.70
N ARG A 89 8.27 -10.95 -11.76
CA ARG A 89 8.23 -11.71 -13.01
C ARG A 89 6.96 -11.40 -13.79
N ARG A 90 5.78 -11.48 -13.16
CA ARG A 90 4.50 -11.24 -13.84
C ARG A 90 4.30 -9.79 -14.23
N TYR A 91 4.59 -8.86 -13.32
CA TYR A 91 4.47 -7.43 -13.61
C TYR A 91 5.34 -7.03 -14.81
N SER A 92 6.58 -7.54 -14.88
CA SER A 92 7.49 -7.25 -16.02
C SER A 92 7.09 -7.94 -17.32
N GLY A 93 6.40 -9.09 -17.24
CA GLY A 93 5.98 -9.89 -18.37
C GLY A 93 4.55 -9.60 -18.86
N GLU A 94 3.84 -8.68 -18.22
CA GLU A 94 2.47 -8.35 -18.59
C GLU A 94 2.43 -7.75 -20.01
N THR A 95 1.51 -8.25 -20.82
CA THR A 95 1.31 -7.78 -22.19
C THR A 95 -0.17 -7.51 -22.39
N TYR A 96 -0.50 -6.57 -23.26
CA TYR A 96 -1.87 -6.15 -23.52
C TYR A 96 -2.19 -6.26 -25.00
N SER A 97 -3.48 -6.26 -25.34
CA SER A 97 -3.89 -5.99 -26.72
C SER A 97 -3.38 -4.62 -27.18
N GLU A 98 -3.37 -4.36 -28.49
CA GLU A 98 -2.84 -3.08 -29.04
C GLU A 98 -3.57 -1.85 -28.48
N GLN A 99 -4.85 -1.99 -28.16
CA GLN A 99 -5.68 -0.95 -27.55
C GLN A 99 -6.46 -1.55 -26.39
N PRO A 100 -5.81 -1.76 -25.23
CA PRO A 100 -6.45 -2.48 -24.15
C PRO A 100 -7.57 -1.66 -23.53
N SER A 101 -8.68 -2.32 -23.22
CA SER A 101 -9.76 -1.74 -22.45
C SER A 101 -9.38 -1.67 -20.97
N ILE A 102 -10.01 -0.76 -20.23
CA ILE A 102 -9.84 -0.67 -18.76
C ILE A 102 -10.18 -2.01 -18.09
N GLU A 103 -11.21 -2.70 -18.61
CA GLU A 103 -11.61 -4.05 -18.16
C GLU A 103 -10.50 -5.08 -18.39
N GLU A 104 -9.86 -5.09 -19.57
CA GLU A 104 -8.73 -5.99 -19.86
C GLU A 104 -7.58 -5.76 -18.88
N ILE A 105 -7.18 -4.50 -18.69
CA ILE A 105 -6.07 -4.15 -17.81
C ILE A 105 -6.40 -4.57 -16.37
N THR A 106 -7.62 -4.27 -15.91
CA THR A 106 -8.05 -4.58 -14.53
C THR A 106 -8.15 -6.09 -14.30
N GLY A 107 -8.71 -6.83 -15.24
CA GLY A 107 -8.80 -8.29 -15.17
C GLY A 107 -7.42 -8.95 -15.12
N LYS A 108 -6.48 -8.48 -15.94
CA LYS A 108 -5.08 -8.97 -15.92
C LYS A 108 -4.37 -8.68 -14.60
N MET A 109 -4.51 -7.47 -14.07
CA MET A 109 -3.93 -7.13 -12.76
C MET A 109 -4.54 -7.98 -11.63
N ARG A 110 -5.86 -8.23 -11.65
CA ARG A 110 -6.52 -9.10 -10.66
C ARG A 110 -5.99 -10.53 -10.73
N ASN A 111 -5.86 -11.09 -11.93
CA ASN A 111 -5.31 -12.43 -12.14
C ASN A 111 -3.84 -12.49 -11.71
N MET A 112 -3.04 -11.49 -12.06
CA MET A 112 -1.64 -11.38 -11.63
C MET A 112 -1.53 -11.41 -10.11
N LEU A 113 -2.28 -10.57 -9.38
CA LEU A 113 -2.21 -10.53 -7.93
C LEU A 113 -2.71 -11.84 -7.28
N ALA A 114 -3.77 -12.45 -7.82
CA ALA A 114 -4.23 -13.76 -7.37
C ALA A 114 -3.14 -14.82 -7.55
N ASP A 115 -2.45 -14.85 -8.68
CA ASP A 115 -1.36 -15.79 -8.94
C ASP A 115 -0.13 -15.51 -8.06
N VAL A 116 0.17 -14.24 -7.78
CA VAL A 116 1.23 -13.82 -6.86
C VAL A 116 0.98 -14.37 -5.47
N LEU A 117 -0.23 -14.21 -4.94
CA LEU A 117 -0.60 -14.72 -3.62
C LEU A 117 -0.78 -16.24 -3.62
N GLY A 118 -1.15 -16.84 -4.74
CA GLY A 118 -1.52 -18.25 -4.81
C GLY A 118 -2.78 -18.54 -3.98
N PRO A 119 -3.08 -19.83 -3.73
CA PRO A 119 -4.34 -20.23 -3.09
C PRO A 119 -4.44 -19.86 -1.61
N SER A 120 -3.32 -19.67 -0.91
CA SER A 120 -3.29 -19.41 0.54
C SER A 120 -2.80 -18.02 0.93
N GLY A 121 -2.14 -17.28 0.02
CA GLY A 121 -1.48 -16.02 0.38
C GLY A 121 -2.42 -14.94 0.95
N ALA A 122 -3.66 -14.89 0.48
CA ALA A 122 -4.67 -13.98 1.05
C ALA A 122 -5.00 -14.32 2.52
N ALA A 123 -5.18 -15.60 2.83
CA ALA A 123 -5.41 -16.07 4.19
C ALA A 123 -4.18 -15.85 5.09
N GLU A 124 -2.98 -16.09 4.54
CA GLU A 124 -1.71 -15.86 5.23
C GLU A 124 -1.54 -14.39 5.62
N ILE A 125 -1.76 -13.45 4.67
CA ILE A 125 -1.69 -12.01 4.94
C ILE A 125 -2.72 -11.61 6.00
N ALA A 126 -3.97 -12.01 5.84
CA ALA A 126 -5.04 -11.68 6.77
C ALA A 126 -4.79 -12.25 8.19
N GLY A 127 -4.20 -13.44 8.29
CA GLY A 127 -3.89 -14.11 9.54
C GLY A 127 -2.53 -13.75 10.15
N ASN A 128 -1.69 -12.97 9.46
CA ASN A 128 -0.31 -12.74 9.90
C ASN A 128 -0.25 -11.91 11.19
N THR A 129 0.43 -12.43 12.21
CA THR A 129 0.58 -11.75 13.50
C THR A 129 1.91 -11.03 13.67
N VAL A 130 2.91 -11.37 12.87
CA VAL A 130 4.24 -10.77 12.85
C VAL A 130 4.25 -9.59 11.88
N PHE A 131 3.91 -9.80 10.61
CA PHE A 131 3.81 -8.74 9.62
C PHE A 131 2.39 -8.18 9.60
N ARG A 132 2.20 -7.02 10.23
CA ARG A 132 0.90 -6.35 10.31
C ARG A 132 0.71 -5.46 9.09
N THR A 133 -0.04 -5.94 8.12
CA THR A 133 -0.20 -5.28 6.82
C THR A 133 -1.20 -4.13 6.88
N HIS A 134 -0.86 -3.00 6.26
CA HIS A 134 -1.70 -1.83 6.05
C HIS A 134 -1.70 -1.45 4.57
N ILE A 135 -2.85 -1.61 3.92
CA ILE A 135 -3.06 -1.25 2.51
C ILE A 135 -3.92 0.01 2.47
N ILE A 136 -3.43 1.07 1.83
CA ILE A 136 -4.20 2.30 1.66
C ILE A 136 -4.94 2.27 0.32
N ALA A 137 -6.25 2.49 0.37
CA ALA A 137 -7.06 2.79 -0.81
C ALA A 137 -8.06 3.91 -0.49
N ASP A 138 -8.42 4.69 -1.51
CA ASP A 138 -9.19 5.91 -1.33
C ASP A 138 -10.63 5.74 -1.76
N ARG A 139 -11.55 5.80 -0.79
CA ARG A 139 -12.98 5.71 -1.04
C ARG A 139 -13.50 7.05 -1.55
N CYS A 140 -14.06 7.08 -2.75
CA CYS A 140 -14.71 8.23 -3.33
C CYS A 140 -15.98 8.64 -2.55
N LYS A 141 -16.16 9.94 -2.34
CA LYS A 141 -17.31 10.56 -1.67
C LYS A 141 -18.11 11.42 -2.66
N GLY A 142 -19.40 11.59 -2.39
CA GLY A 142 -20.28 12.47 -3.16
C GLY A 142 -20.22 12.20 -4.67
N ILE A 143 -19.93 13.25 -5.45
CA ILE A 143 -19.87 13.19 -6.92
C ILE A 143 -18.74 12.26 -7.42
N ALA A 144 -17.63 12.14 -6.67
CA ALA A 144 -16.54 11.25 -7.05
C ALA A 144 -16.98 9.77 -7.08
N ASN A 145 -17.99 9.38 -6.29
CA ASN A 145 -18.52 8.02 -6.26
C ASN A 145 -19.48 7.71 -7.44
N SER A 146 -19.77 8.70 -8.30
CA SER A 146 -20.67 8.55 -9.44
C SER A 146 -20.28 7.39 -10.36
N ARG A 147 -21.26 6.85 -11.11
CA ARG A 147 -21.00 5.90 -12.20
C ARG A 147 -20.70 6.58 -13.54
N HIS A 148 -20.87 7.89 -13.62
CA HIS A 148 -20.58 8.65 -14.84
C HIS A 148 -19.14 9.16 -14.84
N ALA A 149 -18.37 8.75 -15.85
CA ALA A 149 -16.96 9.12 -15.98
C ALA A 149 -16.73 10.65 -16.06
N SER A 150 -17.67 11.41 -16.63
CA SER A 150 -17.57 12.89 -16.69
C SER A 150 -17.64 13.52 -15.30
N LEU A 151 -18.53 13.03 -14.43
CA LEU A 151 -18.68 13.50 -13.05
C LEU A 151 -17.46 13.11 -12.20
N GLN A 152 -16.94 11.90 -12.41
CA GLN A 152 -15.68 11.44 -11.81
C GLN A 152 -14.50 12.34 -12.20
N LYS A 153 -14.35 12.67 -13.49
CA LYS A 153 -13.28 13.56 -13.98
C LYS A 153 -13.39 14.96 -13.39
N LEU A 154 -14.61 15.50 -13.33
CA LEU A 154 -14.87 16.81 -12.70
C LEU A 154 -14.50 16.81 -11.22
N ALA A 155 -14.87 15.75 -10.48
CA ALA A 155 -14.55 15.61 -9.08
C ALA A 155 -13.03 15.48 -8.85
N LEU A 156 -12.33 14.68 -9.66
CA LEU A 156 -10.88 14.53 -9.57
C LEU A 156 -10.13 15.83 -9.93
N GLY A 157 -10.58 16.56 -10.94
CA GLY A 157 -10.03 17.89 -11.27
C GLY A 157 -10.26 18.90 -10.13
N SER A 158 -11.46 18.88 -9.56
CA SER A 158 -11.83 19.74 -8.43
C SER A 158 -11.04 19.41 -7.16
N SER A 159 -10.81 18.13 -6.88
CA SER A 159 -10.00 17.70 -5.74
C SER A 159 -8.53 18.12 -5.91
N ALA A 160 -7.98 18.03 -7.12
CA ALA A 160 -6.63 18.50 -7.40
C ALA A 160 -6.48 20.01 -7.16
N MET A 161 -7.45 20.82 -7.63
CA MET A 161 -7.47 22.27 -7.40
C MET A 161 -7.60 22.61 -5.91
N ALA A 162 -8.47 21.92 -5.18
CA ALA A 162 -8.66 22.14 -3.74
C ALA A 162 -7.41 21.73 -2.94
N ASN A 163 -6.74 20.64 -3.33
CA ASN A 163 -5.52 20.14 -2.70
C ASN A 163 -4.35 21.14 -2.77
N ILE A 164 -4.28 21.97 -3.82
CA ILE A 164 -3.30 23.07 -3.93
C ILE A 164 -3.46 24.06 -2.77
N LEU A 165 -4.69 24.31 -2.33
CA LEU A 165 -4.98 25.21 -1.20
C LEU A 165 -4.70 24.52 0.14
N SER A 166 -5.17 23.28 0.30
CA SER A 166 -4.89 22.47 1.49
C SER A 166 -5.16 21.00 1.23
N ARG A 167 -4.22 20.15 1.66
CA ARG A 167 -4.36 18.68 1.65
C ARG A 167 -5.64 18.20 2.35
N ARG A 168 -6.06 18.87 3.42
CA ARG A 168 -7.28 18.52 4.18
C ARG A 168 -8.56 18.55 3.32
N THR A 169 -8.55 19.30 2.21
CA THR A 169 -9.71 19.36 1.30
C THR A 169 -9.92 18.07 0.51
N LEU A 170 -8.90 17.20 0.39
CA LEU A 170 -9.07 15.88 -0.20
C LEU A 170 -10.17 15.09 0.51
N SER A 171 -10.36 15.29 1.81
CA SER A 171 -11.40 14.67 2.62
C SER A 171 -12.84 15.01 2.20
N TRP A 172 -13.03 16.02 1.36
CA TRP A 172 -14.34 16.32 0.77
C TRP A 172 -14.69 15.35 -0.37
N PHE A 173 -13.67 14.84 -1.05
CA PHE A 173 -13.80 14.00 -2.26
C PHE A 173 -13.47 12.54 -2.00
N PHE A 174 -12.60 12.26 -1.03
CA PHE A 174 -12.09 10.94 -0.71
C PHE A 174 -12.10 10.71 0.81
N GLN A 175 -12.16 9.46 1.21
CA GLN A 175 -11.87 9.01 2.57
C GLN A 175 -10.72 8.01 2.47
N ARG A 176 -9.61 8.32 3.15
CA ARG A 176 -8.46 7.42 3.25
C ARG A 176 -8.90 6.17 3.99
N THR A 177 -8.89 5.01 3.32
CA THR A 177 -9.23 3.75 3.98
C THR A 177 -7.97 2.93 4.14
N ILE A 178 -7.63 2.59 5.38
CA ILE A 178 -6.50 1.72 5.70
C ILE A 178 -7.08 0.34 6.01
N PHE A 179 -6.87 -0.60 5.09
CA PHE A 179 -7.19 -2.01 5.30
C PHE A 179 -6.07 -2.67 6.09
N THR A 180 -6.39 -3.29 7.24
CA THR A 180 -5.37 -3.92 8.07
C THR A 180 -5.81 -5.16 8.82
N ASN A 181 -4.87 -6.11 8.98
CA ASN A 181 -5.02 -7.31 9.81
C ASN A 181 -4.75 -7.04 11.30
N MET A 182 -4.45 -5.79 11.66
CA MET A 182 -4.24 -5.35 13.04
C MET A 182 -5.53 -4.86 13.71
N GLY A 183 -6.57 -4.58 12.93
CA GLY A 183 -7.85 -4.02 13.41
C GLY A 183 -7.64 -2.74 14.23
N ASP A 184 -8.45 -2.58 15.29
CA ASP A 184 -8.44 -1.39 16.13
C ASP A 184 -7.19 -1.22 17.01
N MET A 185 -6.27 -2.20 16.99
CA MET A 185 -4.97 -2.05 17.66
C MET A 185 -4.01 -1.15 16.87
N THR A 186 -4.37 -0.76 15.64
CA THR A 186 -3.50 0.06 14.81
C THR A 186 -3.36 1.49 15.36
N PRO A 187 -2.14 2.04 15.45
CA PRO A 187 -1.94 3.43 15.87
C PRO A 187 -2.47 4.43 14.85
N PHE A 188 -2.73 4.00 13.61
CA PHE A 188 -3.19 4.88 12.53
C PHE A 188 -4.66 5.34 12.67
N LEU A 189 -5.40 4.83 13.65
CA LEU A 189 -6.68 5.40 14.09
C LEU A 189 -6.55 6.84 14.59
N ALA A 190 -5.38 7.23 15.10
CA ALA A 190 -5.13 8.56 15.65
C ALA A 190 -4.86 9.63 14.58
N LEU A 191 -4.72 9.23 13.31
CA LEU A 191 -4.46 10.16 12.21
C LEU A 191 -5.63 11.14 12.04
N ASN A 192 -5.31 12.42 11.95
CA ASN A 192 -6.29 13.51 11.92
C ASN A 192 -6.07 14.54 10.79
N ASP A 193 -5.13 14.26 9.88
CA ASP A 193 -4.84 15.10 8.71
C ASP A 193 -5.91 14.97 7.63
N LEU A 194 -6.51 13.78 7.50
CA LEU A 194 -7.55 13.45 6.53
C LEU A 194 -8.68 12.63 7.20
N ASP A 195 -9.89 12.73 6.66
CA ASP A 195 -10.98 11.77 6.93
C ASP A 195 -10.49 10.36 6.61
N THR A 196 -10.33 9.56 7.68
CA THR A 196 -9.68 8.25 7.65
C THR A 196 -10.59 7.21 8.26
N ALA A 197 -10.69 6.07 7.59
CA ALA A 197 -11.38 4.89 8.10
C ALA A 197 -10.40 3.72 8.19
N ILE A 198 -10.54 2.92 9.25
CA ILE A 198 -9.88 1.61 9.34
C ILE A 198 -10.89 0.56 8.89
N ALA A 199 -10.45 -0.33 8.00
CA ALA A 199 -11.23 -1.47 7.55
C ALA A 199 -10.46 -2.77 7.88
N PRO A 200 -11.15 -3.85 8.26
CA PRO A 200 -10.49 -5.13 8.48
C PRO A 200 -9.94 -5.67 7.16
N LEU A 201 -8.71 -6.17 7.18
CA LEU A 201 -8.13 -6.96 6.09
C LEU A 201 -8.36 -8.43 6.41
N VAL A 202 -9.27 -9.06 5.67
CA VAL A 202 -9.67 -10.46 5.82
C VAL A 202 -9.41 -11.20 4.51
N GLU A 203 -9.29 -12.52 4.57
CA GLU A 203 -8.97 -13.36 3.40
C GLU A 203 -9.77 -13.00 2.15
N SER A 204 -11.09 -12.78 2.29
CA SER A 204 -11.99 -12.49 1.18
C SER A 204 -11.78 -11.13 0.52
N ASN A 205 -11.12 -10.18 1.18
CA ASN A 205 -10.95 -8.82 0.68
C ASN A 205 -9.49 -8.41 0.38
N VAL A 206 -8.49 -9.27 0.64
CA VAL A 206 -7.08 -8.93 0.39
C VAL A 206 -6.83 -8.49 -1.05
N ILE A 207 -7.27 -9.30 -2.02
CA ILE A 207 -7.09 -8.97 -3.45
C ILE A 207 -7.84 -7.69 -3.82
N ASP A 208 -9.04 -7.48 -3.29
CA ASP A 208 -9.82 -6.27 -3.56
C ASP A 208 -9.14 -5.01 -3.00
N ALA A 209 -8.63 -5.08 -1.78
CA ALA A 209 -7.86 -3.99 -1.17
C ALA A 209 -6.58 -3.70 -1.96
N MET A 210 -5.85 -4.75 -2.38
CA MET A 210 -4.67 -4.58 -3.22
C MET A 210 -5.02 -3.96 -4.58
N ILE A 211 -6.02 -4.47 -5.31
CA ILE A 211 -6.43 -3.91 -6.60
C ILE A 211 -6.86 -2.46 -6.44
N ALA A 212 -7.71 -2.16 -5.46
CA ALA A 212 -8.14 -0.80 -5.18
C ALA A 212 -6.96 0.13 -4.92
N SER A 213 -6.02 -0.29 -4.08
CA SER A 213 -4.81 0.46 -3.75
C SER A 213 -3.96 0.81 -4.97
N GLY A 214 -4.00 0.04 -6.06
CA GLY A 214 -3.28 0.33 -7.31
C GLY A 214 -4.16 0.81 -8.47
N SER A 215 -5.46 1.06 -8.23
CA SER A 215 -6.41 1.40 -9.29
C SER A 215 -6.35 2.88 -9.66
N ILE A 216 -5.38 3.22 -10.52
CA ILE A 216 -5.21 4.59 -11.03
C ILE A 216 -6.48 5.00 -11.78
N PRO A 217 -7.12 6.15 -11.43
CA PRO A 217 -8.35 6.59 -12.06
C PRO A 217 -8.26 6.61 -13.59
N PHE A 218 -9.23 5.98 -14.24
CA PHE A 218 -9.37 5.89 -15.71
C PHE A 218 -8.33 5.06 -16.46
N ILE A 219 -7.36 4.46 -15.76
CA ILE A 219 -6.45 3.44 -16.31
C ILE A 219 -6.88 2.05 -15.86
N LEU A 220 -7.33 1.94 -14.61
CA LEU A 220 -7.89 0.74 -14.00
C LEU A 220 -9.29 1.04 -13.49
N GLU A 221 -10.15 0.01 -13.44
CA GLU A 221 -11.44 0.12 -12.78
C GLU A 221 -11.22 0.17 -11.28
N GLY A 222 -11.83 1.15 -10.61
CA GLY A 222 -11.87 1.14 -9.15
C GLY A 222 -12.75 0.01 -8.63
N VAL A 223 -12.44 -0.48 -7.44
CA VAL A 223 -13.20 -1.56 -6.80
C VAL A 223 -14.37 -0.95 -6.05
N ARG A 224 -15.58 -1.47 -6.23
CA ARG A 224 -16.77 -0.99 -5.51
C ARG A 224 -17.12 -1.91 -4.36
N ASP A 225 -17.53 -1.29 -3.26
CA ASP A 225 -18.19 -1.96 -2.14
C ASP A 225 -17.34 -3.12 -1.56
N ILE A 226 -16.04 -2.87 -1.37
CA ILE A 226 -15.09 -3.84 -0.79
C ILE A 226 -15.62 -4.35 0.55
N GLU A 227 -15.61 -5.68 0.72
CA GLU A 227 -16.12 -6.33 1.92
C GLU A 227 -15.45 -5.80 3.20
N GLY A 228 -16.25 -5.60 4.25
CA GLY A 228 -15.78 -5.08 5.54
C GLY A 228 -15.54 -3.56 5.58
N ALA A 229 -15.56 -2.87 4.43
CA ALA A 229 -15.35 -1.44 4.35
C ALA A 229 -16.66 -0.66 4.04
N SER A 230 -16.59 0.67 4.10
CA SER A 230 -17.72 1.53 3.77
C SER A 230 -18.08 1.42 2.28
N LYS A 231 -19.37 1.31 1.95
CA LYS A 231 -19.83 1.25 0.56
C LYS A 231 -19.36 2.46 -0.27
N GLY A 232 -19.00 2.22 -1.53
CA GLY A 232 -18.46 3.22 -2.44
C GLY A 232 -17.42 2.68 -3.42
N LEU A 233 -16.99 3.54 -4.33
CA LEU A 233 -15.88 3.30 -5.25
C LEU A 233 -14.55 3.58 -4.56
N TYR A 234 -13.61 2.66 -4.69
CA TYR A 234 -12.25 2.77 -4.19
C TYR A 234 -11.25 2.89 -5.34
N TRP A 235 -10.32 3.83 -5.22
CA TRP A 235 -9.21 4.05 -6.14
C TRP A 235 -7.87 4.01 -5.42
N ASP A 236 -6.81 4.15 -6.23
CA ASP A 236 -5.41 4.10 -5.78
C ASP A 236 -5.18 4.97 -4.54
N GLY A 237 -4.62 4.38 -3.49
CA GLY A 237 -4.31 5.07 -2.24
C GLY A 237 -3.22 6.14 -2.37
N GLY A 238 -2.56 6.20 -3.53
CA GLY A 238 -1.64 7.26 -3.90
C GLY A 238 -2.34 8.60 -4.14
N ILE A 239 -3.67 8.65 -4.26
CA ILE A 239 -4.40 9.92 -4.32
C ILE A 239 -4.20 10.71 -3.02
N THR A 240 -4.28 10.05 -1.86
CA THR A 240 -3.91 10.67 -0.59
C THR A 240 -2.44 10.45 -0.25
N ASP A 241 -1.89 9.25 -0.38
CA ASP A 241 -0.62 8.85 0.23
C ASP A 241 0.36 8.26 -0.79
N TYR A 242 0.69 9.03 -1.85
CA TYR A 242 1.78 8.65 -2.77
C TYR A 242 3.16 8.78 -2.12
N HIS A 243 3.33 9.81 -1.30
CA HIS A 243 4.44 9.95 -0.38
C HIS A 243 3.87 10.02 1.03
N PHE A 244 4.44 9.22 1.93
CA PHE A 244 3.97 9.15 3.30
C PHE A 244 4.45 10.35 4.11
N ASP A 245 3.51 11.21 4.50
CA ASP A 245 3.70 12.36 5.39
C ASP A 245 2.78 12.19 6.60
N MET A 246 3.10 11.22 7.45
CA MET A 246 2.34 10.88 8.66
C MET A 246 3.20 11.11 9.91
N PRO A 247 2.59 11.40 11.08
CA PRO A 247 3.31 11.63 12.34
C PRO A 247 3.85 10.34 12.94
N PHE A 248 4.85 9.74 12.30
CA PHE A 248 5.47 8.48 12.74
C PHE A 248 6.22 8.57 14.08
N THR A 249 6.40 9.77 14.62
CA THR A 249 7.06 10.02 15.91
C THR A 249 6.33 9.39 17.09
N GLU A 250 5.06 9.03 16.93
CA GLU A 250 4.25 8.38 17.96
C GLU A 250 4.46 6.85 18.02
N LEU A 251 5.26 6.29 17.10
CA LEU A 251 5.56 4.87 17.09
C LEU A 251 6.79 4.55 17.95
N ASP A 252 6.69 3.50 18.74
CA ASP A 252 7.85 2.92 19.42
C ASP A 252 8.72 2.17 18.41
N GLY A 253 9.82 2.79 17.99
CA GLY A 253 10.78 2.23 17.05
C GLY A 253 11.16 3.21 15.95
N LEU A 254 11.92 2.73 14.96
CA LEU A 254 12.29 3.47 13.77
C LEU A 254 11.39 3.08 12.59
N VAL A 255 11.23 4.01 11.66
CA VAL A 255 10.60 3.75 10.36
C VAL A 255 11.69 3.46 9.34
N LEU A 256 11.57 2.35 8.63
CA LEU A 256 12.38 2.06 7.45
C LEU A 256 11.57 2.41 6.21
N TYR A 257 12.11 3.28 5.35
CA TYR A 257 11.45 3.68 4.11
C TYR A 257 12.40 3.57 2.91
N PRO A 258 12.50 2.38 2.29
CA PRO A 258 13.27 2.20 1.05
C PRO A 258 12.61 2.96 -0.11
N HIS A 259 13.38 3.83 -0.78
CA HIS A 259 12.92 4.71 -1.85
C HIS A 259 13.97 4.85 -2.96
#